data_AF-A0A550CN03-F1
#
_entry.id   AF-A0A550CN03-F1
#
_cell.length_a   1.000
_cell.length_b   1.000
_cell.length_c   1.000
_cell.angle_alpha   90.00
_cell.angle_beta   90.00
_cell.angle_gamma   90.00
#
_symmetry.space_group_name_H-M   'P 1'
#
loop_
_entity.id
_entity.type
_entity.pdbx_description
1 polymer ?
#
loop_
_entity_poly.entity_id
_entity_poly.type
_entity_poly.pdbx_seq_one_letter_code
_entity_poly.pdbx_strand_id
1 'polypeptide(L)'
;MTSHGSIHFCNADTIAVWDTIAELNEVASRGVLSSSGKSAQLKRLRHQLDETLKRKAPFTELLERPPAAGDYTLLPIQRLSAVVCALRVYVALFESQHTRSRLVWQTIEEFWPHVCIWIGFLHIRPNYESVKHIITLFDDVRQNLAHAGLVALLLAQPHMIVLLTDVWLHMFRYLSAFEITIHQAMVPTAKAIAAIYSELDNADVSAIVEREVLRAVGNNAHKLFRHIARLMHVLSKLPVEQDDGALLATLEIASFFIAEDHNPLLRPSVVPRATICAVVELVKQYAGRVLEIMAQSACFFLVQTWTISTDRRPLLWALRAGLIPHMLRMEQEELRKADATELLKELWTNMAHRRVLRVFWQTYQRDKEAIEKAPWQPKIFKKILRRAKMNYAVLESLEEKWLSDMGHCHNLECPFPIPNMLQCPCKRAYYCSKECQKAHWNAEHRHQCHMWCWSLLENTKEPLPYPLYDQRDIDYLTLITKEYTDHHLDDVFEEAKKIGPANLGRTYTLTVGWASDPTHWVIASDRFFRERMVLIQVAVKMGNELTLVTLPSVTLTLENPEDSDSGTEEGSGVGEGECEGSEEEDESEDEDEVEEEDQNVAVAHRAGDRVEESMEADGILSLEGAHLAYGT
;
A
#
# COMPACT_ATOMS: atom_id res chain seq x y z
N MET A 1 -2.48 33.61 25.78
CA MET A 1 -1.90 34.13 27.03
C MET A 1 -0.44 33.72 27.06
N THR A 2 0.45 34.66 26.78
CA THR A 2 1.88 34.44 26.56
C THR A 2 2.58 34.14 27.88
N SER A 3 3.24 32.97 27.96
CA SER A 3 4.06 32.56 29.10
C SER A 3 5.38 33.35 29.14
N HIS A 4 5.32 34.67 29.27
CA HIS A 4 6.52 35.52 29.36
C HIS A 4 7.37 35.23 30.62
N GLY A 5 6.82 34.54 31.62
CA GLY A 5 7.50 34.24 32.89
C GLY A 5 8.77 33.38 32.78
N SER A 6 9.01 32.70 31.66
CA SER A 6 10.17 31.79 31.50
C SER A 6 11.35 32.40 30.73
N ILE A 7 11.22 33.60 30.14
CA ILE A 7 12.27 34.20 29.30
C ILE A 7 13.38 34.87 30.13
N HIS A 8 13.12 35.16 31.41
CA HIS A 8 14.07 35.88 32.29
C HIS A 8 15.38 35.13 32.60
N PHE A 9 15.53 33.87 32.19
CA PHE A 9 16.72 33.07 32.46
C PHE A 9 17.71 33.01 31.29
N CYS A 10 17.36 33.56 30.12
CA CYS A 10 18.26 33.63 28.96
C CYS A 10 19.25 34.79 29.06
N ASN A 11 20.41 34.65 28.41
CA ASN A 11 21.33 35.75 28.11
C ASN A 11 20.56 36.84 27.33
N ALA A 12 20.82 38.11 27.68
CA ALA A 12 20.25 39.29 27.03
C ALA A 12 20.43 39.28 25.50
N ASP A 13 21.48 38.65 24.98
CA ASP A 13 21.72 38.50 23.56
C ASP A 13 20.73 37.53 22.89
N THR A 14 20.47 36.39 23.52
CA THR A 14 19.46 35.41 23.08
C THR A 14 18.06 36.02 23.13
N ILE A 15 17.74 36.81 24.16
CA ILE A 15 16.46 37.54 24.27
C ILE A 15 16.34 38.59 23.14
N ALA A 16 17.40 39.33 22.84
CA ALA A 16 17.37 40.31 21.75
C ALA A 16 17.10 39.66 20.37
N VAL A 17 17.63 38.46 20.13
CA VAL A 17 17.31 37.67 18.93
C VAL A 17 15.84 37.28 18.92
N TRP A 18 15.32 36.75 20.03
CA TRP A 18 13.91 36.40 20.17
C TRP A 18 12.97 37.58 19.90
N ASP A 19 13.20 38.73 20.54
CA ASP A 19 12.37 39.91 20.39
C ASP A 19 12.35 40.39 18.93
N THR A 20 13.51 40.33 18.25
CA THR A 20 13.61 40.69 16.83
C THR A 20 12.86 39.70 15.94
N ILE A 21 12.94 38.38 16.20
CA ILE A 21 12.19 37.36 15.45
C ILE A 21 10.67 37.50 15.70
N ALA A 22 10.27 37.74 16.94
CA ALA A 22 8.87 37.95 17.29
C ALA A 22 8.29 39.18 16.59
N GLU A 23 9.04 40.29 16.57
CA GLU A 23 8.64 41.51 15.84
C GLU A 23 8.56 41.26 14.32
N LEU A 24 9.50 40.48 13.76
CA LEU A 24 9.46 40.07 12.34
C LEU A 24 8.21 39.27 12.00
N ASN A 25 7.89 38.26 12.81
CA ASN A 25 6.71 37.40 12.61
C ASN A 25 5.40 38.17 12.79
N GLU A 26 5.36 39.11 13.73
CA GLU A 26 4.21 40.00 13.92
C GLU A 26 4.01 40.93 12.70
N VAL A 27 5.08 41.55 12.19
CA VAL A 27 5.00 42.40 10.99
C VAL A 27 4.63 41.57 9.75
N ALA A 28 5.11 40.33 9.64
CA ALA A 28 4.81 39.43 8.54
C ALA A 28 3.33 38.99 8.53
N SER A 29 2.74 38.74 9.70
CA SER A 29 1.35 38.30 9.84
C SER A 29 0.32 39.42 9.73
N ARG A 30 0.67 40.68 10.01
CA ARG A 30 -0.23 41.82 9.81
C ARG A 30 -0.53 42.05 8.33
N GLY A 31 -1.79 41.84 7.93
CA GLY A 31 -2.30 42.07 6.56
C GLY A 31 -2.65 43.54 6.23
N VAL A 32 -2.66 44.43 7.23
CA VAL A 32 -3.27 45.78 7.12
C VAL A 32 -2.29 46.85 6.63
N LEU A 33 -0.98 46.58 6.60
CA LEU A 33 0.01 47.56 6.15
C LEU A 33 0.06 47.64 4.62
N SER A 34 0.23 48.86 4.09
CA SER A 34 0.55 49.05 2.67
C SER A 34 1.78 48.23 2.30
N SER A 35 1.76 47.56 1.14
CA SER A 35 2.81 46.64 0.69
C SER A 35 4.21 47.24 0.76
N SER A 36 4.34 48.54 0.47
CA SER A 36 5.58 49.32 0.56
C SER A 36 6.09 49.46 2.01
N GLY A 37 5.22 49.83 2.96
CA GLY A 37 5.59 50.00 4.36
C GLY A 37 6.01 48.69 5.02
N LYS A 38 5.27 47.60 4.74
CA LYS A 38 5.58 46.26 5.23
C LYS A 38 6.96 45.79 4.74
N SER A 39 7.27 45.99 3.46
CA SER A 39 8.56 45.62 2.87
C SER A 39 9.73 46.38 3.51
N ALA A 40 9.59 47.69 3.72
CA ALA A 40 10.62 48.51 4.36
C ALA A 40 10.87 48.10 5.82
N GLN A 41 9.81 47.84 6.58
CA GLN A 41 9.92 47.39 7.97
C GLN A 41 10.57 46.00 8.07
N LEU A 42 10.16 45.05 7.24
CA LEU A 42 10.79 43.72 7.18
C LEU A 42 12.28 43.81 6.83
N LYS A 43 12.67 44.66 5.87
CA LYS A 43 14.09 44.88 5.54
C LYS A 43 14.88 45.44 6.73
N ARG A 44 14.32 46.42 7.44
CA ARG A 44 14.96 47.01 8.63
C ARG A 44 15.16 45.96 9.72
N LEU A 45 14.12 45.18 10.03
CA LEU A 45 14.18 44.16 11.06
C LEU A 45 15.12 43.00 10.69
N ARG A 46 15.18 42.60 9.41
CA ARG A 46 16.20 41.64 8.93
C ARG A 46 17.62 42.17 9.13
N HIS A 47 17.87 43.43 8.79
CA HIS A 47 19.16 44.06 9.04
C HIS A 47 19.47 44.12 10.55
N GLN A 48 18.48 44.39 11.39
CA GLN A 48 18.64 44.36 12.84
C GLN A 48 18.96 42.96 13.35
N LEU A 49 18.30 41.92 12.82
CA LEU A 49 18.61 40.53 13.14
C LEU A 49 20.04 40.19 12.73
N ASP A 50 20.45 40.53 11.51
CA ASP A 50 21.81 40.28 11.03
C ASP A 50 22.85 41.02 11.89
N GLU A 51 22.62 42.28 12.24
CA GLU A 51 23.53 43.02 13.12
C GLU A 51 23.56 42.46 14.55
N THR A 52 22.43 41.93 15.04
CA THR A 52 22.35 41.25 16.33
C THR A 52 23.18 39.98 16.29
N LEU A 53 23.04 39.14 15.26
CA LEU A 53 23.81 37.91 15.08
C LEU A 53 25.31 38.16 14.86
N LYS A 54 25.71 39.25 14.19
CA LYS A 54 27.13 39.60 14.01
C LYS A 54 27.81 40.11 15.28
N ARG A 55 27.11 40.95 16.06
CA ARG A 55 27.71 41.69 17.17
C ARG A 55 27.67 40.93 18.48
N LYS A 56 26.70 40.04 18.63
CA LYS A 56 26.43 39.30 19.86
C LYS A 56 26.79 37.84 19.66
N ALA A 57 27.06 37.15 20.76
CA ALA A 57 27.21 35.70 20.77
C ALA A 57 25.89 35.10 21.30
N PRO A 58 24.84 34.95 20.46
CA PRO A 58 23.62 34.32 20.91
C PRO A 58 23.88 32.85 21.26
N PHE A 59 23.00 32.24 22.04
CA PHE A 59 23.04 30.80 22.35
C PHE A 59 24.30 30.31 23.08
N THR A 60 25.01 31.18 23.79
CA THR A 60 26.16 30.83 24.64
C THR A 60 25.87 29.66 25.60
N GLU A 61 24.61 29.54 26.03
CA GLU A 61 24.10 28.49 26.91
C GLU A 61 24.13 27.10 26.27
N LEU A 62 24.07 27.03 24.93
CA LEU A 62 24.15 25.78 24.19
C LEU A 62 25.60 25.30 23.98
N LEU A 63 26.58 26.21 24.05
CA LEU A 63 28.00 25.87 23.84
C LEU A 63 28.52 24.94 24.94
N GLU A 64 28.01 25.10 26.16
CA GLU A 64 28.35 24.20 27.25
C GLU A 64 27.72 22.82 27.03
N ARG A 65 28.52 21.76 27.11
CA ARG A 65 27.99 20.40 26.99
C ARG A 65 27.05 20.08 28.16
N PRO A 66 25.94 19.36 27.93
CA PRO A 66 25.13 18.81 29.00
C PRO A 66 25.97 17.87 29.88
N PRO A 67 25.59 17.68 31.15
CA PRO A 67 26.20 16.69 32.03
C PRO A 67 26.20 15.30 31.37
N ALA A 68 27.28 14.55 31.57
CA ALA A 68 27.37 13.19 31.04
C ALA A 68 26.26 12.30 31.62
N ALA A 69 25.61 11.53 30.75
CA ALA A 69 24.70 10.44 31.07
C ALA A 69 23.63 10.72 32.15
N GLY A 70 22.66 11.59 31.85
CA GLY A 70 21.36 11.60 32.52
C GLY A 70 21.37 11.98 34.00
N ASP A 71 22.44 12.58 34.52
CA ASP A 71 22.47 13.11 35.88
C ASP A 71 21.92 14.55 35.91
N TYR A 72 20.59 14.65 35.82
CA TYR A 72 19.87 15.93 35.91
C TYR A 72 19.99 16.57 37.29
N THR A 73 20.40 15.82 38.32
CA THR A 73 20.54 16.39 39.67
C THR A 73 21.66 17.42 39.74
N LEU A 74 22.61 17.34 38.80
CA LEU A 74 23.72 18.27 38.68
C LEU A 74 23.40 19.51 37.85
N LEU A 75 22.26 19.56 37.15
CA LEU A 75 21.90 20.71 36.31
C LEU A 75 20.96 21.65 37.09
N PRO A 76 21.42 22.86 37.49
CA PRO A 76 20.55 23.81 38.16
C PRO A 76 19.31 24.13 37.30
N ILE A 77 18.14 24.23 37.92
CA ILE A 77 16.86 24.50 37.24
C ILE A 77 16.98 25.75 36.35
N GLN A 78 17.65 26.80 36.85
CA GLN A 78 17.88 28.05 36.12
C GLN A 78 18.65 27.82 34.82
N ARG A 79 19.67 26.96 34.84
CA ARG A 79 20.46 26.62 33.65
C ARG A 79 19.66 25.79 32.66
N LEU A 80 18.86 24.83 33.15
CA LEU A 80 17.94 24.08 32.29
C LEU A 80 16.93 25.02 31.62
N SER A 81 16.36 25.97 32.36
CA SER A 81 15.46 26.99 31.81
C SER A 81 16.16 27.87 30.76
N ALA A 82 17.40 28.27 31.00
CA ALA A 82 18.20 29.04 30.04
C ALA A 82 18.46 28.27 28.74
N VAL A 83 18.82 26.99 28.83
CA VAL A 83 19.02 26.10 27.66
C VAL A 83 17.72 25.91 26.89
N VAL A 84 16.61 25.61 27.58
CA VAL A 84 15.29 25.45 26.93
C VAL A 84 14.86 26.74 26.25
N CYS A 85 15.11 27.89 26.87
CA CYS A 85 14.89 29.20 26.28
C CYS A 85 15.77 29.41 25.04
N ALA A 86 17.07 29.11 25.10
CA ALA A 86 17.97 29.20 23.94
C ALA A 86 17.56 28.27 22.78
N LEU A 87 17.15 27.03 23.08
CA LEU A 87 16.60 26.10 22.09
C LEU A 87 15.33 26.66 21.44
N ARG A 88 14.43 27.26 22.22
CA ARG A 88 13.22 27.90 21.71
C ARG A 88 13.54 29.05 20.75
N VAL A 89 14.54 29.87 21.08
CA VAL A 89 14.99 30.95 20.19
C VAL A 89 15.66 30.39 18.93
N TYR A 90 16.41 29.30 19.04
CA TYR A 90 17.03 28.63 17.89
C TYR A 90 15.97 28.06 16.93
N VAL A 91 14.99 27.34 17.48
CA VAL A 91 13.83 26.80 16.75
C VAL A 91 13.10 27.95 16.02
N ALA A 92 12.79 29.05 16.71
CA ALA A 92 12.15 30.21 16.05
C ALA A 92 13.03 30.88 14.98
N LEU A 93 14.36 30.88 15.13
CA LEU A 93 15.29 31.35 14.10
C LEU A 93 15.24 30.44 12.86
N PHE A 94 15.13 29.13 13.10
CA PHE A 94 15.07 28.09 12.09
C PHE A 94 13.71 28.04 11.36
N GLU A 95 12.60 28.31 12.06
CA GLU A 95 11.27 28.47 11.48
C GLU A 95 11.14 29.73 10.62
N SER A 96 11.95 30.77 10.91
CA SER A 96 11.79 32.07 10.28
C SER A 96 11.93 31.98 8.75
N GLN A 97 11.12 32.76 8.01
CA GLN A 97 11.25 32.94 6.56
C GLN A 97 12.62 33.52 6.12
N HIS A 98 13.53 33.74 7.08
CA HIS A 98 14.85 34.33 6.91
C HIS A 98 15.96 33.30 6.98
N THR A 99 15.66 32.00 7.02
CA THR A 99 16.65 30.95 6.79
C THR A 99 17.38 31.09 5.45
N ARG A 100 16.80 31.81 4.48
CA ARG A 100 17.47 32.22 3.24
C ARG A 100 18.58 33.27 3.43
N SER A 101 18.64 33.96 4.58
CA SER A 101 19.78 34.83 4.91
C SER A 101 20.98 33.96 5.19
N ARG A 102 22.07 34.20 4.44
CA ARG A 102 23.34 33.47 4.62
C ARG A 102 23.83 33.52 6.06
N LEU A 103 23.68 34.65 6.75
CA LEU A 103 24.17 34.79 8.12
C LEU A 103 23.31 34.01 9.12
N VAL A 104 21.98 34.04 8.94
CA VAL A 104 21.06 33.23 9.74
C VAL A 104 21.38 31.75 9.56
N TRP A 105 21.56 31.29 8.32
CA TRP A 105 21.93 29.91 8.04
C TRP A 105 23.31 29.54 8.61
N GLN A 106 24.32 30.40 8.47
CA GLN A 106 25.64 30.17 9.09
C GLN A 106 25.53 30.03 10.61
N THR A 107 24.68 30.83 11.26
CA THR A 107 24.41 30.70 12.70
C THR A 107 23.73 29.36 13.01
N ILE A 108 22.75 28.95 12.20
CA ILE A 108 22.10 27.64 12.33
C ILE A 108 23.14 26.53 12.23
N GLU A 109 23.99 26.55 11.20
CA GLU A 109 25.05 25.54 10.98
C GLU A 109 26.06 25.50 12.14
N GLU A 110 26.49 26.66 12.63
CA GLU A 110 27.45 26.79 13.73
C GLU A 110 26.93 26.14 15.02
N PHE A 111 25.67 26.42 15.38
CA PHE A 111 25.08 25.92 16.62
C PHE A 111 24.40 24.56 16.49
N TRP A 112 24.21 24.03 15.27
CA TRP A 112 23.51 22.76 15.02
C TRP A 112 24.06 21.58 15.86
N PRO A 113 25.38 21.31 15.92
CA PRO A 113 25.91 20.21 16.75
C PRO A 113 25.57 20.37 18.24
N HIS A 114 25.58 21.60 18.75
CA HIS A 114 25.25 21.91 20.14
C HIS A 114 23.78 21.68 20.45
N VAL A 115 22.90 22.12 19.55
CA VAL A 115 21.46 21.88 19.60
C VAL A 115 21.17 20.38 19.62
N CYS A 116 21.79 19.61 18.74
CA CYS A 116 21.63 18.15 18.65
C CYS A 116 21.99 17.45 19.98
N ILE A 117 23.12 17.84 20.59
CA ILE A 117 23.58 17.26 21.86
C ILE A 117 22.60 17.57 22.99
N TRP A 118 22.14 18.82 23.11
CA TRP A 118 21.17 19.21 24.14
C TRP A 118 19.82 18.54 23.95
N ILE A 119 19.36 18.40 22.72
CA ILE A 119 18.12 17.72 22.40
C ILE A 119 18.20 16.23 22.71
N GLY A 120 19.30 15.57 22.35
CA GLY A 120 19.55 14.18 22.76
C GLY A 120 19.57 14.02 24.28
N PHE A 121 20.17 14.97 25.01
CA PHE A 121 20.11 14.99 26.47
C PHE A 121 18.67 15.13 26.97
N LEU A 122 17.92 16.13 26.51
CA LEU A 122 16.54 16.39 26.93
C LEU A 122 15.57 15.23 26.61
N HIS A 123 15.84 14.47 25.55
CA HIS A 123 15.05 13.30 25.19
C HIS A 123 15.20 12.12 26.18
N ILE A 124 16.36 11.95 26.84
CA ILE A 124 16.61 10.82 27.75
C ILE A 124 15.70 10.87 28.98
N ARG A 125 15.39 12.06 29.50
CA ARG A 125 14.33 12.28 30.50
C ARG A 125 13.37 13.34 30.00
N PRO A 126 12.42 12.92 29.15
CA PRO A 126 11.50 13.83 28.54
C PRO A 126 10.60 14.44 29.62
N ASN A 127 10.30 15.73 29.45
CA ASN A 127 9.19 16.40 30.10
C ASN A 127 8.32 17.05 29.01
N TYR A 128 7.15 17.59 29.40
CA TYR A 128 6.22 18.21 28.47
C TYR A 128 6.88 19.26 27.55
N GLU A 129 7.61 20.21 28.13
CA GLU A 129 8.25 21.30 27.38
C GLU A 129 9.37 20.79 26.47
N SER A 130 10.18 19.84 26.93
CA SER A 130 11.27 19.30 26.11
C SER A 130 10.76 18.52 24.91
N VAL A 131 9.73 17.67 25.10
CA VAL A 131 9.13 16.89 24.00
C VAL A 131 8.48 17.85 22.99
N LYS A 132 7.77 18.87 23.48
CA LYS A 132 7.19 19.90 22.62
C LYS A 132 8.24 20.60 21.76
N HIS A 133 9.36 21.03 22.35
CA HIS A 133 10.44 21.67 21.60
C HIS A 133 11.13 20.75 20.60
N ILE A 134 11.29 19.46 20.94
CA ILE A 134 11.81 18.46 20.01
C ILE A 134 10.87 18.31 18.81
N ILE A 135 9.56 18.22 19.04
CA ILE A 135 8.57 18.13 17.97
C ILE A 135 8.55 19.38 17.10
N THR A 136 8.60 20.58 17.70
CA THR A 136 8.66 21.83 16.93
C THR A 136 9.91 21.88 16.06
N LEU A 137 11.07 21.51 16.59
CA LEU A 137 12.29 21.46 15.78
C LEU A 137 12.13 20.51 14.57
N PHE A 138 11.49 19.35 14.75
CA PHE A 138 11.28 18.44 13.63
C PHE A 138 10.31 18.98 12.58
N ASP A 139 9.29 19.74 12.98
CA ASP A 139 8.47 20.46 12.00
C ASP A 139 9.30 21.51 11.25
N ASP A 140 10.17 22.24 11.94
CA ASP A 140 11.02 23.23 11.29
C ASP A 140 12.03 22.60 10.32
N VAL A 141 12.57 21.40 10.65
CA VAL A 141 13.42 20.62 9.74
C VAL A 141 12.65 20.32 8.46
N ARG A 142 11.38 19.92 8.58
CA ARG A 142 10.49 19.70 7.43
C ARG A 142 10.22 20.98 6.64
N GLN A 143 9.97 22.10 7.31
CA GLN A 143 9.70 23.37 6.61
C GLN A 143 10.93 23.88 5.82
N ASN A 144 12.14 23.43 6.17
CA ASN A 144 13.40 23.85 5.55
C ASN A 144 14.03 22.82 4.60
N LEU A 145 13.30 21.77 4.15
CA LEU A 145 13.85 20.73 3.25
C LEU A 145 14.44 21.27 1.95
N ALA A 146 13.87 22.36 1.41
CA ALA A 146 14.35 23.00 0.20
C ALA A 146 15.71 23.70 0.38
N HIS A 147 16.22 23.83 1.61
CA HIS A 147 17.50 24.45 1.87
C HIS A 147 18.65 23.47 1.59
N ALA A 148 19.50 23.78 0.60
CA ALA A 148 20.59 22.90 0.15
C ALA A 148 21.57 22.46 1.26
N GLY A 149 21.73 23.26 2.32
CA GLY A 149 22.57 22.93 3.47
C GLY A 149 21.96 21.92 4.45
N LEU A 150 20.65 21.66 4.41
CA LEU A 150 19.98 20.85 5.43
C LEU A 150 20.46 19.40 5.42
N VAL A 151 20.62 18.80 4.24
CA VAL A 151 21.13 17.42 4.12
C VAL A 151 22.52 17.30 4.74
N ALA A 152 23.40 18.28 4.50
CA ALA A 152 24.72 18.31 5.11
C ALA A 152 24.65 18.39 6.65
N LEU A 153 23.70 19.15 7.21
CA LEU A 153 23.48 19.23 8.65
C LEU A 153 22.98 17.91 9.24
N LEU A 154 22.03 17.25 8.59
CA LEU A 154 21.51 15.94 9.02
C LEU A 154 22.59 14.86 8.98
N LEU A 155 23.41 14.84 7.92
CA LEU A 155 24.52 13.90 7.78
C LEU A 155 25.68 14.20 8.73
N ALA A 156 25.93 15.47 9.07
CA ALA A 156 26.92 15.85 10.08
C ALA A 156 26.50 15.42 11.49
N GLN A 157 25.19 15.32 11.77
CA GLN A 157 24.64 14.91 13.05
C GLN A 157 23.51 13.87 12.87
N PRO A 158 23.84 12.62 12.47
CA PRO A 158 22.85 11.60 12.16
C PRO A 158 22.00 11.21 13.38
N HIS A 159 22.46 11.53 14.59
CA HIS A 159 21.69 11.35 15.82
C HIS A 159 20.33 12.08 15.80
N MET A 160 20.17 13.15 15.03
CA MET A 160 18.88 13.82 14.87
C MET A 160 17.85 12.97 14.13
N ILE A 161 18.28 12.24 13.10
CA ILE A 161 17.43 11.28 12.38
C ILE A 161 17.04 10.15 13.35
N VAL A 162 18.01 9.62 14.09
CA VAL A 162 17.78 8.59 15.12
C VAL A 162 16.72 9.04 16.12
N LEU A 163 16.81 10.28 16.59
CA LEU A 163 15.88 10.85 17.55
C LEU A 163 14.47 11.03 16.95
N LEU A 164 14.37 11.55 15.73
CA LEU A 164 13.09 11.68 15.04
C LEU A 164 12.39 10.34 14.92
N THR A 165 13.12 9.32 14.46
CA THR A 165 12.60 7.95 14.33
C THR A 165 12.13 7.40 15.68
N ASP A 166 12.89 7.62 16.76
CA ASP A 166 12.50 7.17 18.11
C ASP A 166 11.24 7.88 18.60
N VAL A 167 11.18 9.21 18.48
CA VAL A 167 10.04 10.05 18.89
C VAL A 167 8.79 9.65 18.11
N TRP A 168 8.90 9.44 16.80
CA TRP A 168 7.79 8.99 15.94
C TRP A 168 7.28 7.61 16.38
N LEU A 169 8.15 6.60 16.51
CA LEU A 169 7.76 5.23 16.87
C LEU A 169 7.19 5.11 18.30
N HIS A 170 7.65 5.95 19.22
CA HIS A 170 7.21 5.96 20.61
C HIS A 170 6.18 7.06 20.92
N MET A 171 5.61 7.72 19.91
CA MET A 171 4.72 8.88 20.09
C MET A 171 3.54 8.62 21.04
N PHE A 172 2.91 7.44 20.97
CA PHE A 172 1.82 7.08 21.87
C PHE A 172 2.22 7.06 23.36
N ARG A 173 3.48 6.73 23.65
CA ARG A 173 4.02 6.79 25.01
C ARG A 173 4.21 8.25 25.46
N TYR A 174 4.65 9.12 24.55
CA TYR A 174 4.80 10.55 24.83
C TYR A 174 3.45 11.22 25.09
N LEU A 175 2.45 10.96 24.25
CA LEU A 175 1.09 11.49 24.41
C LEU A 175 0.48 11.12 25.76
N SER A 176 0.60 9.85 26.16
CA SER A 176 0.04 9.36 27.43
C SER A 176 0.81 9.84 28.66
N ALA A 177 2.12 9.99 28.58
CA ALA A 177 2.94 10.41 29.71
C ALA A 177 2.90 11.92 29.98
N PHE A 178 2.68 12.75 28.95
CA PHE A 178 2.84 14.21 29.04
C PHE A 178 1.58 15.00 28.68
N GLU A 179 0.44 14.34 28.44
CA GLU A 179 -0.83 15.00 28.09
C GLU A 179 -0.72 15.94 26.87
N ILE A 180 0.20 15.63 25.95
CA ILE A 180 0.36 16.38 24.69
C ILE A 180 -0.83 16.03 23.79
N THR A 181 -1.39 17.03 23.10
CA THR A 181 -2.49 16.77 22.17
C THR A 181 -1.98 16.01 20.94
N ILE A 182 -2.84 15.17 20.36
CA ILE A 182 -2.52 14.38 19.17
C ILE A 182 -1.99 15.27 18.03
N HIS A 183 -2.68 16.38 17.71
CA HIS A 183 -2.29 17.29 16.63
C HIS A 183 -0.96 18.01 16.91
N GLN A 184 -0.59 18.26 18.17
CA GLN A 184 0.68 18.90 18.49
C GLN A 184 1.88 17.98 18.31
N ALA A 185 1.67 16.66 18.36
CA ALA A 185 2.77 15.70 18.38
C ALA A 185 2.81 14.78 17.17
N MET A 186 1.69 14.15 16.84
CA MET A 186 1.63 13.14 15.77
C MET A 186 1.73 13.78 14.39
N VAL A 187 1.04 14.92 14.18
CA VAL A 187 1.00 15.58 12.88
C VAL A 187 2.40 16.05 12.45
N PRO A 188 3.16 16.83 13.26
CA PRO A 188 4.44 17.34 12.79
C PRO A 188 5.49 16.23 12.67
N THR A 189 5.46 15.22 13.55
CA THR A 189 6.44 14.12 13.48
C THR A 189 6.17 13.16 12.33
N ALA A 190 4.92 12.85 12.01
CA ALA A 190 4.57 12.05 10.84
C ALA A 190 4.98 12.75 9.54
N LYS A 191 4.70 14.07 9.44
CA LYS A 191 5.13 14.86 8.29
C LYS A 191 6.65 14.97 8.20
N ALA A 192 7.34 15.20 9.32
CA ALA A 192 8.80 15.32 9.33
C ALA A 192 9.51 14.02 8.93
N ILE A 193 9.05 12.86 9.41
CA ILE A 193 9.68 11.59 9.03
C ILE A 193 9.41 11.25 7.57
N ALA A 194 8.20 11.50 7.07
CA ALA A 194 7.87 11.29 5.66
C ALA A 194 8.72 12.19 4.77
N ALA A 195 8.78 13.49 5.06
CA ALA A 195 9.63 14.44 4.36
C ALA A 195 11.11 14.04 4.30
N ILE A 196 11.71 13.70 5.46
CA ILE A 196 13.12 13.34 5.52
C ILE A 196 13.40 12.04 4.74
N TYR A 197 12.46 11.10 4.78
CA TYR A 197 12.64 9.80 4.14
C TYR A 197 12.33 9.81 2.63
N SER A 198 11.32 10.56 2.22
CA SER A 198 10.71 10.50 0.88
C SER A 198 11.05 11.71 0.01
N GLU A 199 11.23 12.91 0.57
CA GLU A 199 11.41 14.15 -0.22
C GLU A 199 12.89 14.56 -0.38
N LEU A 200 13.78 14.20 0.56
CA LEU A 200 15.19 14.62 0.50
C LEU A 200 16.02 13.96 -0.60
N ASP A 201 15.50 12.90 -1.24
CA ASP A 201 16.17 12.13 -2.30
C ASP A 201 17.67 11.90 -2.02
N ASN A 202 17.98 11.38 -0.83
CA ASN A 202 19.35 11.14 -0.38
C ASN A 202 19.49 9.75 0.23
N ALA A 203 20.18 8.86 -0.48
CA ALA A 203 20.34 7.46 -0.10
C ALA A 203 21.00 7.26 1.28
N ASP A 204 21.92 8.15 1.70
CA ASP A 204 22.57 8.05 3.01
C ASP A 204 21.59 8.37 4.15
N VAL A 205 20.78 9.42 3.98
CA VAL A 205 19.71 9.78 4.93
C VAL A 205 18.67 8.66 5.02
N SER A 206 18.21 8.15 3.87
CA SER A 206 17.23 7.05 3.81
C SER A 206 17.79 5.79 4.49
N ALA A 207 19.04 5.41 4.24
CA ALA A 207 19.68 4.27 4.88
C ALA A 207 19.78 4.43 6.41
N ILE A 208 19.99 5.65 6.91
CA ILE A 208 19.95 5.93 8.35
C ILE A 208 18.53 5.72 8.88
N VAL A 209 17.51 6.33 8.25
CA VAL A 209 16.10 6.16 8.65
C VAL A 209 15.73 4.66 8.70
N GLU A 210 16.00 3.91 7.62
CA GLU A 210 15.67 2.49 7.54
C GLU A 210 16.35 1.67 8.65
N ARG A 211 17.65 1.90 8.89
CA ARG A 211 18.41 1.24 9.95
C ARG A 211 17.81 1.52 11.32
N GLU A 212 17.46 2.78 11.59
CA GLU A 212 16.91 3.18 12.88
C GLU A 212 15.48 2.67 13.09
N VAL A 213 14.65 2.66 12.05
CA VAL A 213 13.31 2.06 12.09
C VAL A 213 13.43 0.57 12.38
N LEU A 214 14.29 -0.16 11.66
CA LEU A 214 14.54 -1.59 11.88
C LEU A 214 14.99 -1.88 13.30
N ARG A 215 15.94 -1.10 13.81
CA ARG A 215 16.46 -1.22 15.17
C ARG A 215 15.34 -1.02 16.20
N ALA A 216 14.55 0.04 16.06
CA ALA A 216 13.50 0.39 17.00
C ALA A 216 12.34 -0.63 17.01
N VAL A 217 12.02 -1.25 15.86
CA VAL A 217 11.01 -2.32 15.80
C VAL A 217 11.57 -3.72 16.07
N GLY A 218 12.87 -3.83 16.33
CA GLY A 218 13.57 -5.08 16.61
C GLY A 218 13.53 -6.05 15.44
N ASN A 219 13.82 -5.57 14.23
CA ASN A 219 13.82 -6.31 12.96
C ASN A 219 12.48 -7.03 12.68
N ASN A 220 11.37 -6.41 13.09
CA ASN A 220 10.02 -6.94 12.89
C ASN A 220 9.14 -5.91 12.19
N ALA A 221 9.14 -5.96 10.85
CA ALA A 221 8.26 -5.14 10.01
C ALA A 221 6.78 -5.24 10.40
N HIS A 222 6.31 -6.39 10.89
CA HIS A 222 4.93 -6.53 11.35
C HIS A 222 4.62 -5.63 12.57
N LYS A 223 5.60 -5.30 13.41
CA LYS A 223 5.42 -4.29 14.49
C LYS A 223 5.34 -2.88 13.93
N LEU A 224 6.18 -2.54 12.93
CA LEU A 224 6.15 -1.25 12.23
C LEU A 224 4.76 -0.98 11.65
N PHE A 225 4.23 -1.91 10.85
CA PHE A 225 2.92 -1.71 10.20
C PHE A 225 1.74 -1.71 11.19
N ARG A 226 1.87 -2.36 12.34
CA ARG A 226 0.89 -2.20 13.44
C ARG A 226 0.95 -0.81 14.08
N HIS A 227 2.15 -0.23 14.19
CA HIS A 227 2.31 1.15 14.63
C HIS A 227 1.68 2.12 13.61
N ILE A 228 2.00 1.97 12.33
CA ILE A 228 1.40 2.76 11.23
C ILE A 228 -0.12 2.66 11.22
N ALA A 229 -0.69 1.46 11.36
CA ALA A 229 -2.15 1.28 11.44
C ALA A 229 -2.78 2.05 12.60
N ARG A 230 -2.09 2.12 13.75
CA ARG A 230 -2.54 2.90 14.90
C ARG A 230 -2.43 4.40 14.64
N LEU A 231 -1.36 4.86 13.98
CA LEU A 231 -1.22 6.26 13.55
C LEU A 231 -2.39 6.66 12.65
N MET A 232 -2.63 5.89 11.58
CA MET A 232 -3.73 6.13 10.63
C MET A 232 -5.08 6.21 11.34
N HIS A 233 -5.37 5.27 12.25
CA HIS A 233 -6.63 5.25 12.99
C HIS A 233 -6.83 6.45 13.92
N VAL A 234 -5.75 7.02 14.45
CA VAL A 234 -5.82 8.19 15.33
C VAL A 234 -5.89 9.48 14.52
N LEU A 235 -5.07 9.59 13.46
CA LEU A 235 -5.08 10.73 12.54
C LEU A 235 -6.41 10.86 11.78
N SER A 236 -7.02 9.74 11.36
CA SER A 236 -8.30 9.76 10.63
C SER A 236 -9.49 10.28 11.46
N LYS A 237 -9.34 10.37 12.78
CA LYS A 237 -10.35 10.93 13.70
C LYS A 237 -10.15 12.41 13.97
N LEU A 238 -9.04 13.00 13.53
CA LEU A 238 -8.84 14.43 13.63
C LEU A 238 -9.78 15.15 12.65
N PRO A 239 -10.24 16.37 13.00
CA PRO A 239 -10.81 17.29 12.02
C PRO A 239 -9.83 17.50 10.87
N VAL A 240 -10.36 17.66 9.66
CA VAL A 240 -9.57 17.82 8.43
C VAL A 240 -8.55 18.97 8.56
N GLU A 241 -8.95 20.03 9.23
CA GLU A 241 -8.12 21.22 9.46
C GLU A 241 -6.96 20.95 10.43
N GLN A 242 -7.06 19.91 11.26
CA GLN A 242 -6.04 19.54 12.24
C GLN A 242 -5.10 18.44 11.75
N ASP A 243 -5.50 17.60 10.79
CA ASP A 243 -4.62 16.58 10.23
C ASP A 243 -3.45 17.20 9.45
N ASP A 244 -3.69 18.32 8.74
CA ASP A 244 -2.67 19.06 7.99
C ASP A 244 -1.83 18.16 7.05
N GLY A 245 -2.44 17.10 6.50
CA GLY A 245 -1.78 16.15 5.61
C GLY A 245 -0.91 15.10 6.30
N ALA A 246 -0.94 14.99 7.63
CA ALA A 246 -0.19 13.95 8.35
C ALA A 246 -0.64 12.53 8.00
N LEU A 247 -1.94 12.35 7.71
CA LEU A 247 -2.47 11.06 7.26
C LEU A 247 -1.88 10.66 5.91
N LEU A 248 -1.75 11.62 4.99
CA LEU A 248 -1.09 11.41 3.69
C LEU A 248 0.37 11.04 3.85
N ALA A 249 1.12 11.82 4.62
CA ALA A 249 2.51 11.56 4.96
C ALA A 249 2.70 10.15 5.56
N THR A 250 1.76 9.72 6.41
CA THR A 250 1.76 8.37 7.01
C THR A 250 1.49 7.27 5.98
N LEU A 251 0.64 7.51 4.98
CA LEU A 251 0.42 6.58 3.86
C LEU A 251 1.64 6.51 2.96
N GLU A 252 2.21 7.65 2.58
CA GLU A 252 3.39 7.76 1.73
C GLU A 252 4.57 6.99 2.32
N ILE A 253 4.94 7.27 3.58
CA ILE A 253 6.05 6.55 4.22
C ILE A 253 5.80 5.04 4.30
N ALA A 254 4.54 4.63 4.51
CA ALA A 254 4.17 3.21 4.54
C ALA A 254 4.33 2.56 3.15
N SER A 255 3.96 3.28 2.09
CA SER A 255 4.14 2.88 0.69
C SER A 255 5.62 2.74 0.35
N PHE A 256 6.46 3.71 0.73
CA PHE A 256 7.91 3.63 0.52
C PHE A 256 8.55 2.44 1.24
N PHE A 257 8.10 2.08 2.46
CA PHE A 257 8.60 0.87 3.14
C PHE A 257 8.20 -0.45 2.46
N ILE A 258 7.18 -0.46 1.61
CA ILE A 258 6.75 -1.67 0.89
C ILE A 258 7.43 -1.76 -0.48
N ALA A 259 7.72 -0.62 -1.12
CA ALA A 259 8.23 -0.54 -2.49
C ALA A 259 9.50 -1.39 -2.74
N GLU A 260 9.68 -1.80 -4.00
CA GLU A 260 10.63 -2.85 -4.40
C GLU A 260 12.10 -2.48 -4.21
N ASP A 261 12.40 -1.20 -4.42
CA ASP A 261 13.69 -0.55 -4.38
C ASP A 261 14.23 -0.27 -2.96
N HIS A 262 13.40 -0.44 -1.94
CA HIS A 262 13.75 -0.19 -0.54
C HIS A 262 14.16 -1.44 0.23
N ASN A 263 14.63 -1.25 1.46
CA ASN A 263 15.14 -2.32 2.29
C ASN A 263 14.11 -3.44 2.53
N PRO A 264 14.37 -4.68 2.06
CA PRO A 264 13.43 -5.78 2.14
C PRO A 264 13.12 -6.22 3.58
N LEU A 265 13.96 -5.84 4.57
CA LEU A 265 13.71 -6.14 5.98
C LEU A 265 12.58 -5.30 6.58
N LEU A 266 12.26 -4.14 5.98
CA LEU A 266 11.13 -3.30 6.38
C LEU A 266 9.82 -3.77 5.77
N ARG A 267 9.88 -4.60 4.72
CA ARG A 267 8.70 -5.21 4.11
C ARG A 267 8.19 -6.36 4.98
N PRO A 268 6.96 -6.31 5.49
CA PRO A 268 6.39 -7.44 6.17
C PRO A 268 6.12 -8.54 5.15
N SER A 269 6.44 -9.79 5.47
CA SER A 269 6.05 -10.93 4.64
C SER A 269 4.53 -10.98 4.40
N VAL A 270 3.76 -10.44 5.35
CA VAL A 270 2.31 -10.27 5.29
C VAL A 270 1.96 -8.98 6.02
N VAL A 271 1.41 -8.00 5.30
CA VAL A 271 0.94 -6.75 5.90
C VAL A 271 -0.11 -7.07 6.97
N PRO A 272 -0.08 -6.47 8.18
CA PRO A 272 -1.05 -6.77 9.23
C PRO A 272 -2.49 -6.46 8.80
N ARG A 273 -3.46 -7.31 9.18
CA ARG A 273 -4.89 -7.06 8.94
C ARG A 273 -5.36 -5.69 9.42
N ALA A 274 -4.87 -5.25 10.58
CA ALA A 274 -5.23 -3.95 11.14
C ALA A 274 -4.84 -2.79 10.21
N THR A 275 -3.69 -2.88 9.53
CA THR A 275 -3.23 -1.90 8.54
C THR A 275 -4.16 -1.88 7.34
N ILE A 276 -4.48 -3.05 6.76
CA ILE A 276 -5.40 -3.14 5.62
C ILE A 276 -6.77 -2.59 5.97
N CYS A 277 -7.31 -2.93 7.14
CA CYS A 277 -8.60 -2.39 7.58
C CYS A 277 -8.55 -0.87 7.80
N ALA A 278 -7.45 -0.34 8.37
CA ALA A 278 -7.27 1.10 8.53
C ALA A 278 -7.24 1.81 7.17
N VAL A 279 -6.46 1.31 6.21
CA VAL A 279 -6.36 1.87 4.85
C VAL A 279 -7.70 1.84 4.12
N VAL A 280 -8.44 0.72 4.19
CA VAL A 280 -9.79 0.66 3.60
C VAL A 280 -10.72 1.66 4.26
N GLU A 281 -10.64 1.87 5.58
CA GLU A 281 -11.45 2.89 6.25
C GLU A 281 -11.15 4.30 5.72
N LEU A 282 -9.92 4.60 5.33
CA LEU A 282 -9.58 5.87 4.68
C LEU A 282 -10.26 5.99 3.31
N VAL A 283 -10.25 4.93 2.48
CA VAL A 283 -10.99 4.92 1.21
C VAL A 283 -12.48 5.20 1.46
N LYS A 284 -13.07 4.58 2.49
CA LYS A 284 -14.48 4.82 2.85
C LYS A 284 -14.77 6.25 3.26
N GLN A 285 -13.86 6.82 4.05
CA GLN A 285 -14.02 8.15 4.63
C GLN A 285 -13.83 9.25 3.58
N TYR A 286 -13.00 9.06 2.57
CA TYR A 286 -12.58 10.13 1.66
C TYR A 286 -13.01 9.96 0.20
N ALA A 287 -13.45 8.78 -0.26
CA ALA A 287 -13.92 8.60 -1.64
C ALA A 287 -15.21 9.40 -1.92
N GLY A 288 -15.22 10.12 -3.05
CA GLY A 288 -16.30 11.04 -3.43
C GLY A 288 -16.42 12.26 -2.51
N ARG A 289 -15.30 12.74 -1.94
CA ARG A 289 -15.26 13.92 -1.07
C ARG A 289 -14.16 14.90 -1.48
N VAL A 290 -14.12 16.07 -0.85
CA VAL A 290 -13.13 17.14 -1.14
C VAL A 290 -11.68 16.64 -1.06
N LEU A 291 -11.37 15.75 -0.11
CA LEU A 291 -10.03 15.18 0.07
C LEU A 291 -9.87 13.78 -0.54
N GLU A 292 -10.42 13.57 -1.72
CA GLU A 292 -10.37 12.29 -2.44
C GLU A 292 -8.95 11.80 -2.71
N ILE A 293 -7.96 12.70 -2.75
CA ILE A 293 -6.53 12.37 -2.81
C ILE A 293 -6.10 11.40 -1.69
N MET A 294 -6.72 11.46 -0.49
CA MET A 294 -6.44 10.49 0.59
C MET A 294 -6.92 9.07 0.21
N ALA A 295 -8.08 8.97 -0.43
CA ALA A 295 -8.61 7.68 -0.89
C ALA A 295 -7.74 7.12 -2.02
N GLN A 296 -7.26 7.98 -2.93
CA GLN A 296 -6.30 7.59 -3.95
C GLN A 296 -5.00 7.04 -3.34
N SER A 297 -4.36 7.77 -2.42
CA SER A 297 -3.12 7.31 -1.77
C SER A 297 -3.31 6.01 -0.98
N ALA A 298 -4.49 5.82 -0.39
CA ALA A 298 -4.87 4.54 0.23
C ALA A 298 -5.00 3.41 -0.81
N CYS A 299 -5.58 3.67 -1.98
CA CYS A 299 -5.61 2.72 -3.09
C CYS A 299 -4.19 2.39 -3.59
N PHE A 300 -3.31 3.38 -3.76
CA PHE A 300 -1.92 3.18 -4.15
C PHE A 300 -1.18 2.24 -3.20
N PHE A 301 -1.32 2.46 -1.89
CA PHE A 301 -0.75 1.58 -0.86
C PHE A 301 -1.25 0.14 -1.00
N LEU A 302 -2.54 -0.06 -1.30
CA LEU A 302 -3.12 -1.39 -1.51
C LEU A 302 -2.59 -2.05 -2.78
N VAL A 303 -2.43 -1.29 -3.88
CA VAL A 303 -1.82 -1.79 -5.12
C VAL A 303 -0.42 -2.31 -4.82
N GLN A 304 0.45 -1.49 -4.22
CA GLN A 304 1.81 -1.92 -3.87
C GLN A 304 1.82 -3.16 -2.97
N THR A 305 0.93 -3.20 -1.98
CA THR A 305 0.80 -4.36 -1.09
C THR A 305 0.41 -5.63 -1.86
N TRP A 306 -0.49 -5.54 -2.85
CA TRP A 306 -0.99 -6.70 -3.59
C TRP A 306 -0.03 -7.16 -4.67
N THR A 307 0.66 -6.24 -5.33
CA THR A 307 1.64 -6.54 -6.38
C THR A 307 2.86 -7.24 -5.80
N ILE A 308 3.36 -6.75 -4.67
CA ILE A 308 4.63 -7.21 -4.09
C ILE A 308 4.45 -8.47 -3.22
N SER A 309 3.28 -8.64 -2.59
CA SER A 309 3.01 -9.78 -1.71
C SER A 309 2.53 -11.01 -2.48
N THR A 310 3.17 -12.16 -2.28
CA THR A 310 2.64 -13.45 -2.72
C THR A 310 1.43 -13.90 -1.88
N ASP A 311 1.28 -13.34 -0.68
CA ASP A 311 0.14 -13.60 0.20
C ASP A 311 -1.07 -12.74 -0.21
N ARG A 312 -2.19 -13.43 -0.46
CA ARG A 312 -3.47 -12.82 -0.87
C ARG A 312 -4.36 -12.42 0.31
N ARG A 313 -3.98 -12.72 1.55
CA ARG A 313 -4.76 -12.34 2.74
C ARG A 313 -5.04 -10.83 2.82
N PRO A 314 -4.11 -9.91 2.50
CA PRO A 314 -4.40 -8.49 2.41
C PRO A 314 -5.57 -8.15 1.47
N LEU A 315 -5.56 -8.69 0.24
CA LEU A 315 -6.67 -8.56 -0.72
C LEU A 315 -7.99 -9.08 -0.13
N LEU A 316 -7.97 -10.30 0.45
CA LEU A 316 -9.17 -10.89 1.07
C LEU A 316 -9.70 -10.07 2.25
N TRP A 317 -8.82 -9.44 3.04
CA TRP A 317 -9.24 -8.57 4.14
C TRP A 317 -9.81 -7.26 3.62
N ALA A 318 -9.24 -6.68 2.56
CA ALA A 318 -9.72 -5.45 1.96
C ALA A 318 -11.12 -5.61 1.36
N LEU A 319 -11.36 -6.70 0.61
CA LEU A 319 -12.68 -7.04 0.08
C LEU A 319 -13.71 -7.20 1.19
N ARG A 320 -13.38 -8.00 2.23
CA ARG A 320 -14.28 -8.17 3.39
C ARG A 320 -14.58 -6.88 4.12
N ALA A 321 -13.61 -5.96 4.19
CA ALA A 321 -13.78 -4.65 4.78
C ALA A 321 -14.66 -3.71 3.94
N GLY A 322 -15.06 -4.10 2.73
CA GLY A 322 -15.99 -3.35 1.88
C GLY A 322 -15.29 -2.37 0.94
N LEU A 323 -14.07 -2.65 0.48
CA LEU A 323 -13.32 -1.75 -0.40
C LEU A 323 -14.09 -1.34 -1.68
N ILE A 324 -14.69 -2.31 -2.38
CA ILE A 324 -15.25 -2.13 -3.73
C ILE A 324 -16.28 -0.98 -3.85
N PRO A 325 -17.39 -0.95 -3.07
CA PRO A 325 -18.39 0.12 -3.21
C PRO A 325 -17.83 1.52 -2.94
N HIS A 326 -16.79 1.65 -2.12
CA HIS A 326 -16.21 2.95 -1.80
C HIS A 326 -15.19 3.39 -2.84
N MET A 327 -14.40 2.48 -3.39
CA MET A 327 -13.54 2.77 -4.53
C MET A 327 -14.36 3.21 -5.76
N LEU A 328 -15.50 2.56 -6.03
CA LEU A 328 -16.41 2.96 -7.12
C LEU A 328 -17.18 4.26 -6.85
N ARG A 329 -17.19 4.75 -5.61
CA ARG A 329 -17.76 6.06 -5.26
C ARG A 329 -16.87 7.21 -5.72
N MET A 330 -15.63 6.94 -6.10
CA MET A 330 -14.71 8.01 -6.43
C MET A 330 -15.22 8.87 -7.60
N GLU A 331 -15.08 10.18 -7.51
CA GLU A 331 -15.69 11.14 -8.47
C GLU A 331 -14.65 11.79 -9.37
N GLN A 332 -13.49 12.18 -8.84
CA GLN A 332 -12.44 12.85 -9.60
C GLN A 332 -11.77 11.90 -10.58
N GLU A 333 -11.90 12.17 -11.89
CA GLU A 333 -11.37 11.32 -12.95
C GLU A 333 -9.84 11.14 -12.88
N GLU A 334 -9.10 12.22 -12.65
CA GLU A 334 -7.63 12.18 -12.58
C GLU A 334 -7.12 11.28 -11.45
N LEU A 335 -7.78 11.30 -10.30
CA LEU A 335 -7.40 10.47 -9.15
C LEU A 335 -7.80 8.99 -9.34
N ARG A 336 -8.77 8.70 -10.21
CA ARG A 336 -9.24 7.33 -10.52
C ARG A 336 -8.39 6.62 -11.56
N LYS A 337 -7.90 7.35 -12.58
CA LYS A 337 -7.17 6.79 -13.72
C LYS A 337 -5.86 6.11 -13.30
N ALA A 338 -5.22 6.59 -12.24
CA ALA A 338 -4.04 5.96 -11.66
C ALA A 338 -4.43 4.75 -10.78
N ASP A 339 -4.58 4.96 -9.48
CA ASP A 339 -4.44 3.87 -8.51
C ASP A 339 -5.67 2.98 -8.36
N ALA A 340 -6.87 3.55 -8.48
CA ALA A 340 -8.10 2.77 -8.36
C ALA A 340 -8.30 1.82 -9.54
N THR A 341 -7.90 2.25 -10.74
CA THR A 341 -7.94 1.42 -11.94
C THR A 341 -6.89 0.29 -11.88
N GLU A 342 -5.68 0.58 -11.42
CA GLU A 342 -4.66 -0.45 -11.16
C GLU A 342 -5.12 -1.46 -10.09
N LEU A 343 -5.82 -1.01 -9.06
CA LEU A 343 -6.38 -1.90 -8.04
C LEU A 343 -7.44 -2.86 -8.61
N LEU A 344 -8.26 -2.39 -9.57
CA LEU A 344 -9.19 -3.23 -10.31
C LEU A 344 -8.46 -4.22 -11.23
N LYS A 345 -7.37 -3.82 -11.89
CA LYS A 345 -6.53 -4.73 -12.67
C LYS A 345 -5.94 -5.82 -11.77
N GLU A 346 -5.40 -5.48 -10.60
CA GLU A 346 -4.88 -6.47 -9.67
C GLU A 346 -5.97 -7.36 -9.06
N LEU A 347 -7.19 -6.83 -8.85
CA LEU A 347 -8.33 -7.68 -8.50
C LEU A 347 -8.64 -8.67 -9.62
N TRP A 348 -8.68 -8.22 -10.88
CA TRP A 348 -8.91 -9.04 -12.05
C TRP A 348 -7.88 -10.18 -12.18
N THR A 349 -6.58 -9.87 -12.05
CA THR A 349 -5.49 -10.86 -12.09
C THR A 349 -5.65 -11.93 -11.01
N ASN A 350 -6.27 -11.56 -9.88
CA ASN A 350 -6.47 -12.45 -8.74
C ASN A 350 -7.81 -13.22 -8.76
N MET A 351 -8.69 -13.01 -9.75
CA MET A 351 -9.97 -13.72 -9.85
C MET A 351 -9.83 -15.22 -10.17
N ALA A 352 -8.66 -15.65 -10.67
CA ALA A 352 -8.35 -17.08 -10.85
C ALA A 352 -8.11 -17.82 -9.53
N HIS A 353 -8.01 -17.12 -8.40
CA HIS A 353 -7.85 -17.76 -7.09
C HIS A 353 -9.22 -17.96 -6.47
N ARG A 354 -9.61 -19.23 -6.27
CA ARG A 354 -10.89 -19.65 -5.68
C ARG A 354 -11.31 -18.82 -4.47
N ARG A 355 -10.39 -18.59 -3.52
CA ARG A 355 -10.67 -17.85 -2.28
C ARG A 355 -10.97 -16.38 -2.53
N VAL A 356 -10.29 -15.76 -3.50
CA VAL A 356 -10.51 -14.36 -3.91
C VAL A 356 -11.87 -14.26 -4.59
N LEU A 357 -12.15 -15.10 -5.59
CA LEU A 357 -13.45 -15.17 -6.26
C LEU A 357 -14.59 -15.30 -5.26
N ARG A 358 -14.51 -16.25 -4.33
CA ARG A 358 -15.58 -16.47 -3.33
C ARG A 358 -15.82 -15.21 -2.49
N VAL A 359 -14.75 -14.61 -1.96
CA VAL A 359 -14.87 -13.41 -1.12
C VAL A 359 -15.35 -12.21 -1.93
N PHE A 360 -14.89 -12.05 -3.17
CA PHE A 360 -15.36 -11.04 -4.09
C PHE A 360 -16.86 -11.18 -4.33
N TRP A 361 -17.33 -12.38 -4.71
CA TRP A 361 -18.74 -12.62 -4.99
C TRP A 361 -19.63 -12.37 -3.78
N GLN A 362 -19.23 -12.85 -2.59
CA GLN A 362 -19.93 -12.57 -1.34
C GLN A 362 -19.98 -11.07 -1.03
N THR A 363 -18.89 -10.34 -1.28
CA THR A 363 -18.82 -8.88 -1.08
C THR A 363 -19.72 -8.15 -2.07
N TYR A 364 -19.70 -8.56 -3.35
CA TYR A 364 -20.58 -8.01 -4.37
C TYR A 364 -22.06 -8.23 -4.02
N GLN A 365 -22.45 -9.43 -3.61
CA GLN A 365 -23.84 -9.71 -3.20
C GLN A 365 -24.25 -8.89 -1.97
N ARG A 366 -23.37 -8.75 -0.98
CA ARG A 366 -23.62 -7.94 0.22
C ARG A 366 -23.83 -6.46 -0.12
N ASP A 367 -23.00 -5.92 -1.01
CA ASP A 367 -22.95 -4.48 -1.31
C ASP A 367 -23.53 -4.13 -2.69
N LYS A 368 -24.37 -5.02 -3.26
CA LYS A 368 -24.80 -5.00 -4.66
C LYS A 368 -25.40 -3.66 -5.07
N GLU A 369 -26.34 -3.16 -4.28
CA GLU A 369 -27.01 -1.90 -4.57
C GLU A 369 -26.04 -0.70 -4.58
N ALA A 370 -25.11 -0.65 -3.62
CA ALA A 370 -24.13 0.42 -3.54
C ALA A 370 -23.13 0.37 -4.71
N ILE A 371 -22.77 -0.84 -5.15
CA ILE A 371 -21.87 -1.07 -6.29
C ILE A 371 -22.56 -0.69 -7.60
N GLU A 372 -23.79 -1.12 -7.84
CA GLU A 372 -24.52 -0.89 -9.10
C GLU A 372 -24.95 0.58 -9.27
N LYS A 373 -25.19 1.30 -8.16
CA LYS A 373 -25.52 2.72 -8.16
C LYS A 373 -24.29 3.65 -8.06
N ALA A 374 -23.09 3.09 -8.01
CA ALA A 374 -21.89 3.89 -7.86
C ALA A 374 -21.67 4.80 -9.10
N PRO A 375 -21.24 6.06 -8.91
CA PRO A 375 -21.07 7.02 -10.01
C PRO A 375 -20.00 6.59 -11.03
N TRP A 376 -19.01 5.81 -10.60
CA TRP A 376 -17.96 5.29 -11.47
C TRP A 376 -18.20 3.81 -11.80
N GLN A 377 -18.36 3.51 -13.09
CA GLN A 377 -18.56 2.14 -13.62
C GLN A 377 -17.54 1.84 -14.73
N PRO A 378 -16.26 1.64 -14.40
CA PRO A 378 -15.23 1.45 -15.42
C PRO A 378 -15.46 0.15 -16.20
N LYS A 379 -15.12 0.13 -17.50
CA LYS A 379 -15.29 -1.04 -18.40
C LYS A 379 -14.67 -2.31 -17.79
N ILE A 380 -13.49 -2.19 -17.17
CA ILE A 380 -12.81 -3.31 -16.49
C ILE A 380 -13.64 -3.92 -15.36
N PHE A 381 -14.42 -3.13 -14.61
CA PHE A 381 -15.26 -3.66 -13.53
C PHE A 381 -16.43 -4.49 -14.06
N LYS A 382 -17.03 -4.08 -15.19
CA LYS A 382 -18.04 -4.90 -15.89
C LYS A 382 -17.45 -6.24 -16.34
N LYS A 383 -16.23 -6.23 -16.88
CA LYS A 383 -15.48 -7.47 -17.21
C LYS A 383 -15.29 -8.34 -15.96
N ILE A 384 -14.81 -7.76 -14.85
CA ILE A 384 -14.65 -8.44 -13.54
C ILE A 384 -15.95 -9.12 -13.12
N LEU A 385 -17.08 -8.42 -13.15
CA LEU A 385 -18.38 -8.97 -12.76
C LEU A 385 -18.82 -10.14 -13.66
N ARG A 386 -18.66 -10.01 -14.99
CA ARG A 386 -18.98 -11.09 -15.95
C ARG A 386 -18.17 -12.35 -15.64
N ARG A 387 -16.84 -12.21 -15.51
CA ARG A 387 -15.94 -13.32 -15.17
C ARG A 387 -16.24 -13.90 -13.79
N ALA A 388 -16.48 -13.06 -12.79
CA ALA A 388 -16.82 -13.50 -11.45
C ALA A 388 -18.09 -14.36 -11.46
N LYS A 389 -19.13 -13.93 -12.18
CA LYS A 389 -20.39 -14.67 -12.30
C LYS A 389 -20.18 -16.05 -12.93
N MET A 390 -19.48 -16.11 -14.08
CA MET A 390 -19.17 -17.38 -14.76
C MET A 390 -18.36 -18.31 -13.85
N ASN A 391 -17.24 -17.83 -13.36
CA ASN A 391 -16.35 -18.62 -12.53
C ASN A 391 -16.98 -19.03 -11.19
N TYR A 392 -17.92 -18.25 -10.65
CA TYR A 392 -18.62 -18.61 -9.42
C TYR A 392 -19.61 -19.75 -9.63
N ALA A 393 -20.30 -19.81 -10.77
CA ALA A 393 -21.14 -20.95 -11.11
C ALA A 393 -20.33 -22.26 -11.18
N VAL A 394 -19.12 -22.20 -11.75
CA VAL A 394 -18.15 -23.31 -11.73
C VAL A 394 -17.80 -23.71 -10.30
N LEU A 395 -17.51 -22.72 -9.45
CA LEU A 395 -17.17 -22.96 -8.05
C LEU A 395 -18.33 -23.60 -7.28
N GLU A 396 -19.58 -23.19 -7.50
CA GLU A 396 -20.76 -23.79 -6.87
C GLU A 396 -20.90 -25.27 -7.22
N SER A 397 -20.73 -25.62 -8.51
CA SER A 397 -20.76 -27.02 -8.95
C SER A 397 -19.68 -27.88 -8.28
N LEU A 398 -18.48 -27.32 -8.08
CA LEU A 398 -17.40 -28.00 -7.38
C LEU A 398 -17.65 -28.12 -5.88
N GLU A 399 -18.28 -27.12 -5.27
CA GLU A 399 -18.63 -27.15 -3.85
C GLU A 399 -19.64 -28.26 -3.54
N GLU A 400 -20.64 -28.47 -4.40
CA GLU A 400 -21.57 -29.60 -4.31
C GLU A 400 -20.84 -30.95 -4.38
N LYS A 401 -19.91 -31.09 -5.33
CA LYS A 401 -19.07 -32.28 -5.44
C LYS A 401 -18.21 -32.49 -4.19
N TRP A 402 -17.49 -31.46 -3.73
CA TRP A 402 -16.65 -31.56 -2.54
C TRP A 402 -17.45 -31.82 -1.27
N LEU A 403 -18.69 -31.31 -1.17
CA LEU A 403 -19.59 -31.60 -0.06
C LEU A 403 -19.92 -33.09 0.02
N SER A 404 -20.12 -33.75 -1.11
CA SER A 404 -20.32 -35.20 -1.16
C SER A 404 -19.08 -35.98 -0.67
N ASP A 405 -17.88 -35.48 -0.99
CA ASP A 405 -16.61 -36.09 -0.55
C ASP A 405 -16.30 -35.83 0.94
N MET A 406 -16.81 -34.72 1.49
CA MET A 406 -16.58 -34.29 2.88
C MET A 406 -17.27 -35.17 3.92
N GLY A 407 -18.05 -36.18 3.53
CA GLY A 407 -18.95 -36.94 4.41
C GLY A 407 -18.31 -38.03 5.28
N HIS A 408 -17.01 -38.33 5.14
CA HIS A 408 -16.39 -39.43 5.90
C HIS A 408 -15.01 -39.10 6.47
N CYS A 409 -14.72 -39.68 7.64
CA CYS A 409 -13.38 -39.64 8.20
C CYS A 409 -12.46 -40.55 7.38
N HIS A 410 -11.30 -40.01 6.98
CA HIS A 410 -10.28 -40.75 6.23
C HIS A 410 -9.47 -41.73 7.08
N ASN A 411 -9.64 -41.72 8.41
CA ASN A 411 -9.15 -42.82 9.22
C ASN A 411 -10.13 -43.99 9.10
N LEU A 412 -9.73 -45.06 8.40
CA LEU A 412 -10.56 -46.26 8.17
C LEU A 412 -11.01 -46.94 9.46
N GLU A 413 -10.26 -46.75 10.56
CA GLU A 413 -10.61 -47.28 11.88
C GLU A 413 -11.56 -46.37 12.68
N CYS A 414 -12.01 -45.25 12.11
CA CYS A 414 -12.90 -44.32 12.80
C CYS A 414 -14.30 -44.92 12.96
N PRO A 415 -14.79 -45.15 14.20
CA PRO A 415 -16.10 -45.79 14.41
C PRO A 415 -17.28 -44.81 14.37
N PHE A 416 -17.04 -43.52 14.19
CA PHE A 416 -18.06 -42.49 14.38
C PHE A 416 -18.38 -41.72 13.08
N PRO A 417 -19.66 -41.58 12.69
CA PRO A 417 -20.11 -40.54 11.77
C PRO A 417 -20.16 -39.21 12.54
N ILE A 418 -19.46 -38.18 12.07
CA ILE A 418 -19.25 -36.98 12.88
C ILE A 418 -19.52 -35.67 12.11
N PRO A 419 -20.33 -34.75 12.69
CA PRO A 419 -20.39 -33.36 12.25
C PRO A 419 -19.12 -32.60 12.66
N ASN A 420 -18.62 -31.72 11.79
CA ASN A 420 -17.40 -30.90 11.93
C ASN A 420 -16.08 -31.68 11.82
N MET A 421 -15.70 -32.02 10.59
CA MET A 421 -14.39 -32.64 10.33
C MET A 421 -13.26 -31.60 10.27
N LEU A 422 -12.19 -31.89 10.99
CA LEU A 422 -10.87 -31.32 10.78
C LEU A 422 -10.41 -31.61 9.36
N GLN A 423 -9.78 -30.65 8.72
CA GLN A 423 -9.28 -30.77 7.35
C GLN A 423 -7.76 -30.75 7.35
N CYS A 424 -7.14 -31.71 6.66
CA CYS A 424 -5.72 -31.58 6.34
C CYS A 424 -5.47 -30.29 5.54
N PRO A 425 -4.33 -29.60 5.71
CA PRO A 425 -3.98 -28.44 4.88
C PRO A 425 -4.05 -28.69 3.36
N CYS A 426 -3.76 -29.92 2.90
CA CYS A 426 -3.86 -30.31 1.49
C CYS A 426 -5.31 -30.41 0.96
N LYS A 427 -6.30 -30.39 1.87
CA LYS A 427 -7.75 -30.57 1.60
C LYS A 427 -8.15 -31.90 0.94
N ARG A 428 -7.26 -32.90 0.94
CA ARG A 428 -7.53 -34.27 0.44
C ARG A 428 -8.00 -35.25 1.50
N ALA A 429 -7.93 -34.90 2.80
CA ALA A 429 -8.31 -35.80 3.87
C ALA A 429 -9.03 -35.05 5.00
N TYR A 430 -10.05 -35.69 5.55
CA TYR A 430 -10.95 -35.16 6.57
C TYR A 430 -10.94 -36.07 7.79
N TYR A 431 -10.96 -35.48 8.98
CA TYR A 431 -10.82 -36.20 10.24
C TYR A 431 -11.82 -35.71 11.25
N CYS A 432 -12.49 -36.62 11.94
CA CYS A 432 -13.38 -36.23 13.03
C CYS A 432 -12.63 -35.75 14.29
N SER A 433 -11.35 -36.09 14.43
CA SER A 433 -10.53 -35.80 15.59
C SER A 433 -9.04 -35.71 15.23
N LYS A 434 -8.24 -35.12 16.13
CA LYS A 434 -6.78 -35.01 15.94
C LYS A 434 -6.10 -36.38 16.01
N GLU A 435 -6.69 -37.31 16.76
CA GLU A 435 -6.25 -38.69 16.90
C GLU A 435 -6.41 -39.44 15.58
N CYS A 436 -7.57 -39.33 14.93
CA CYS A 436 -7.81 -39.91 13.60
C CYS A 436 -6.89 -39.28 12.54
N GLN A 437 -6.68 -37.96 12.62
CA GLN A 437 -5.69 -37.29 11.78
C GLN A 437 -4.30 -37.89 11.97
N LYS A 438 -3.83 -38.03 13.21
CA LYS A 438 -2.50 -38.57 13.51
C LYS A 438 -2.35 -40.03 13.08
N ALA A 439 -3.39 -40.85 13.27
CA ALA A 439 -3.41 -42.25 12.85
C ALA A 439 -3.27 -42.38 11.33
N HIS A 440 -4.19 -41.78 10.56
CA HIS A 440 -4.13 -41.82 9.09
C HIS A 440 -2.88 -41.11 8.54
N TRP A 441 -2.43 -40.04 9.19
CA TRP A 441 -1.18 -39.35 8.83
C TRP A 441 0.00 -40.30 8.85
N ASN A 442 0.19 -41.04 9.95
CA ASN A 442 1.31 -41.97 10.09
C ASN A 442 1.17 -43.24 9.24
N ALA A 443 -0.06 -43.72 9.04
CA ALA A 443 -0.32 -44.93 8.29
C ALA A 443 -0.09 -44.75 6.78
N GLU A 444 -0.57 -43.64 6.21
CA GLU A 444 -0.64 -43.50 4.76
C GLU A 444 -0.47 -42.04 4.29
N HIS A 445 -1.24 -41.10 4.85
CA HIS A 445 -1.41 -39.78 4.26
C HIS A 445 -0.11 -38.97 4.20
N ARG A 446 0.83 -39.16 5.14
CA ARG A 446 2.13 -38.46 5.12
C ARG A 446 2.89 -38.65 3.80
N HIS A 447 2.76 -39.80 3.16
CA HIS A 447 3.45 -40.12 1.90
C HIS A 447 2.70 -39.60 0.66
N GLN A 448 1.41 -39.29 0.79
CA GLN A 448 0.54 -38.84 -0.31
C GLN A 448 0.19 -37.35 -0.22
N CYS A 449 0.40 -36.75 0.93
CA CYS A 449 0.14 -35.34 1.17
C CYS A 449 1.12 -34.51 0.35
N HIS A 450 0.66 -33.92 -0.75
CA HIS A 450 1.50 -33.09 -1.62
C HIS A 450 2.17 -31.95 -0.83
N MET A 451 1.51 -31.41 0.20
CA MET A 451 2.10 -30.41 1.10
C MET A 451 3.37 -30.91 1.81
N TRP A 452 3.44 -32.20 2.13
CA TRP A 452 4.58 -32.82 2.80
C TRP A 452 5.66 -33.25 1.79
N CYS A 453 5.26 -33.75 0.60
CA CYS A 453 6.22 -34.04 -0.47
C CYS A 453 6.96 -32.79 -0.96
N TRP A 454 6.35 -31.61 -0.87
CA TRP A 454 7.04 -30.33 -1.10
C TRP A 454 8.15 -30.06 -0.08
N SER A 455 7.97 -30.38 1.20
CA SER A 455 9.05 -30.26 2.21
C SER A 455 10.23 -31.21 1.98
N LEU A 456 10.05 -32.26 1.17
CA LEU A 456 11.15 -33.13 0.73
C LEU A 456 11.88 -32.56 -0.50
N LEU A 457 11.22 -31.70 -1.29
CA LEU A 457 11.83 -30.91 -2.36
C LEU A 457 12.61 -29.69 -1.81
N GLU A 458 12.30 -29.21 -0.60
CA GLU A 458 12.99 -28.12 0.14
C GLU A 458 14.46 -28.39 0.51
N ASN A 459 15.08 -29.48 0.02
CA ASN A 459 16.55 -29.56 -0.06
C ASN A 459 17.14 -28.63 -1.15
N THR A 460 16.30 -27.88 -1.88
CA THR A 460 16.71 -26.72 -2.67
C THR A 460 17.15 -25.57 -1.75
N LYS A 461 18.21 -24.83 -2.11
CA LYS A 461 18.83 -23.78 -1.26
C LYS A 461 17.88 -22.66 -0.83
N GLU A 462 16.72 -22.52 -1.47
CA GLU A 462 15.71 -21.52 -1.17
C GLU A 462 14.41 -22.25 -0.78
N PRO A 463 13.84 -21.96 0.41
CA PRO A 463 12.56 -22.52 0.82
C PRO A 463 11.49 -22.01 -0.13
N LEU A 464 10.87 -22.91 -0.89
CA LEU A 464 9.74 -22.56 -1.72
C LEU A 464 8.62 -22.03 -0.81
N PRO A 465 7.93 -20.94 -1.18
CA PRO A 465 6.81 -20.44 -0.40
C PRO A 465 5.79 -21.58 -0.23
N TYR A 466 5.39 -21.82 1.02
CA TYR A 466 4.39 -22.80 1.46
C TYR A 466 3.35 -23.06 0.36
N PRO A 467 3.03 -24.33 0.00
CA PRO A 467 2.23 -24.65 -1.18
C PRO A 467 0.98 -23.78 -1.26
N LEU A 468 0.99 -22.95 -2.29
CA LEU A 468 0.10 -21.80 -2.48
C LEU A 468 -1.32 -22.24 -2.86
N TYR A 469 -1.45 -23.47 -3.36
CA TYR A 469 -2.69 -24.08 -3.83
C TYR A 469 -2.96 -25.36 -3.03
N ASP A 470 -4.12 -25.43 -2.39
CA ASP A 470 -4.66 -26.70 -1.92
C ASP A 470 -5.32 -27.48 -3.07
N GLN A 471 -5.65 -28.76 -2.86
CA GLN A 471 -6.24 -29.59 -3.94
C GLN A 471 -7.48 -28.95 -4.55
N ARG A 472 -8.30 -28.28 -3.75
CA ARG A 472 -9.53 -27.66 -4.24
C ARG A 472 -9.25 -26.43 -5.07
N ASP A 473 -8.15 -25.72 -4.81
CA ASP A 473 -7.70 -24.65 -5.68
C ASP A 473 -7.23 -25.22 -7.03
N ILE A 474 -6.55 -26.38 -7.04
CA ILE A 474 -6.17 -27.10 -8.27
C ILE A 474 -7.42 -27.54 -9.05
N ASP A 475 -8.36 -28.23 -8.40
CA ASP A 475 -9.61 -28.69 -9.04
C ASP A 475 -10.38 -27.52 -9.66
N TYR A 476 -10.45 -26.39 -8.95
CA TYR A 476 -11.07 -25.16 -9.43
C TYR A 476 -10.35 -24.60 -10.65
N LEU A 477 -9.02 -24.44 -10.58
CA LEU A 477 -8.21 -23.97 -11.71
C LEU A 477 -8.35 -24.91 -12.92
N THR A 478 -8.39 -26.23 -12.70
CA THR A 478 -8.63 -27.22 -13.75
C THR A 478 -9.95 -26.97 -14.46
N LEU A 479 -11.03 -26.78 -13.70
CA LEU A 479 -12.35 -26.67 -14.30
C LEU A 479 -12.54 -25.36 -15.06
N ILE A 480 -12.11 -24.21 -14.51
CA ILE A 480 -12.20 -22.93 -15.24
C ILE A 480 -11.31 -22.90 -16.49
N THR A 481 -10.15 -23.59 -16.45
CA THR A 481 -9.26 -23.70 -17.60
C THR A 481 -9.87 -24.57 -18.68
N LYS A 482 -10.48 -25.69 -18.28
CA LYS A 482 -11.17 -26.56 -19.21
C LYS A 482 -12.30 -25.81 -19.92
N GLU A 483 -13.16 -25.12 -19.18
CA GLU A 483 -14.27 -24.34 -19.76
C GLU A 483 -13.75 -23.26 -20.73
N TYR A 484 -12.67 -22.56 -20.37
CA TYR A 484 -12.03 -21.61 -21.29
C TYR A 484 -11.52 -22.30 -22.56
N THR A 485 -10.82 -23.43 -22.44
CA THR A 485 -10.30 -24.19 -23.58
C THR A 485 -11.41 -24.74 -24.47
N ASP A 486 -12.52 -25.20 -23.88
CA ASP A 486 -13.68 -25.71 -24.63
C ASP A 486 -14.30 -24.59 -25.50
N HIS A 487 -14.28 -23.33 -25.04
CA HIS A 487 -14.74 -22.18 -25.81
C HIS A 487 -13.76 -21.63 -26.85
N HIS A 488 -12.46 -21.95 -26.73
CA HIS A 488 -11.39 -21.46 -27.63
C HIS A 488 -10.70 -22.63 -28.33
N LEU A 489 -11.41 -23.74 -28.50
CA LEU A 489 -10.84 -24.97 -29.02
C LEU A 489 -10.32 -24.74 -30.44
N ASP A 490 -11.12 -24.10 -31.30
CA ASP A 490 -10.75 -23.80 -32.68
C ASP A 490 -9.50 -22.93 -32.77
N ASP A 491 -9.39 -21.87 -31.96
CA ASP A 491 -8.20 -21.02 -31.89
C ASP A 491 -6.96 -21.82 -31.49
N VAL A 492 -7.08 -22.68 -30.48
CA VAL A 492 -6.01 -23.57 -30.01
C VAL A 492 -5.56 -24.51 -31.13
N PHE A 493 -6.51 -25.08 -31.87
CA PHE A 493 -6.23 -25.95 -33.01
C PHE A 493 -5.50 -25.19 -34.13
N GLU A 494 -5.94 -23.99 -34.48
CA GLU A 494 -5.28 -23.15 -35.48
C GLU A 494 -3.86 -22.75 -35.07
N GLU A 495 -3.63 -22.38 -33.81
CA GLU A 495 -2.28 -22.12 -33.29
C GLU A 495 -1.38 -23.38 -33.31
N ALA A 496 -1.94 -24.55 -32.98
CA ALA A 496 -1.20 -25.81 -33.06
C ALA A 496 -0.79 -26.16 -34.50
N LYS A 497 -1.68 -25.92 -35.48
CA LYS A 497 -1.39 -26.11 -36.91
C LYS A 497 -0.24 -25.22 -37.39
N LYS A 498 -0.18 -23.96 -36.94
CA LYS A 498 0.93 -23.03 -37.29
C LYS A 498 2.30 -23.56 -36.88
N ILE A 499 2.38 -24.29 -35.76
CA ILE A 499 3.64 -24.84 -35.22
C ILE A 499 4.08 -26.11 -35.95
N GLY A 500 3.14 -26.91 -36.47
CA GLY A 500 3.42 -28.19 -37.12
C GLY A 500 2.43 -28.50 -38.24
N PRO A 501 2.53 -27.84 -39.41
CA PRO A 501 1.50 -27.87 -40.45
C PRO A 501 1.32 -29.22 -41.15
N ALA A 502 2.28 -30.13 -41.03
CA ALA A 502 2.32 -31.34 -41.84
C ALA A 502 1.92 -32.63 -41.12
N ASN A 503 1.81 -32.66 -39.78
CA ASN A 503 1.30 -33.79 -38.99
C ASN A 503 1.37 -33.42 -37.50
N LEU A 504 0.22 -33.37 -36.79
CA LEU A 504 0.12 -33.21 -35.33
C LEU A 504 0.69 -34.43 -34.55
N GLY A 505 1.76 -35.06 -35.04
CA GLY A 505 2.42 -36.21 -34.45
C GLY A 505 3.29 -35.88 -33.24
N ARG A 506 3.30 -34.64 -32.76
CA ARG A 506 4.04 -34.22 -31.56
C ARG A 506 3.12 -34.06 -30.36
N THR A 507 3.68 -34.13 -29.15
CA THR A 507 2.99 -33.62 -27.98
C THR A 507 3.02 -32.09 -28.01
N TYR A 508 1.87 -31.45 -27.86
CA TYR A 508 1.76 -30.00 -27.67
C TYR A 508 1.48 -29.68 -26.21
N THR A 509 1.95 -28.52 -25.75
CA THR A 509 1.61 -27.96 -24.45
C THR A 509 0.76 -26.73 -24.69
N LEU A 510 -0.53 -26.82 -24.33
CA LEU A 510 -1.42 -25.67 -24.25
C LEU A 510 -1.24 -25.05 -22.88
N THR A 511 -0.80 -23.80 -22.83
CA THR A 511 -0.74 -23.07 -21.57
C THR A 511 -1.78 -21.96 -21.57
N VAL A 512 -2.63 -21.93 -20.55
CA VAL A 512 -3.62 -20.86 -20.35
C VAL A 512 -3.14 -19.91 -19.26
N GLY A 513 -2.88 -18.66 -19.63
CA GLY A 513 -2.49 -17.57 -18.75
C GLY A 513 -3.69 -16.87 -18.14
N TRP A 514 -3.78 -16.87 -16.81
CA TRP A 514 -4.82 -16.15 -16.06
C TRP A 514 -4.33 -14.84 -15.43
N ALA A 515 -3.14 -14.37 -15.81
CA ALA A 515 -2.56 -13.13 -15.30
C ALA A 515 -3.35 -11.88 -15.71
N SER A 516 -4.10 -11.96 -16.81
CA SER A 516 -4.88 -10.87 -17.40
C SER A 516 -6.23 -11.40 -17.90
N ASP A 517 -6.77 -10.79 -18.97
CA ASP A 517 -7.72 -11.49 -19.83
C ASP A 517 -7.12 -12.87 -20.15
N PRO A 518 -7.90 -13.97 -20.03
CA PRO A 518 -7.35 -15.30 -20.20
C PRO A 518 -6.79 -15.42 -21.62
N THR A 519 -5.49 -15.70 -21.72
CA THR A 519 -4.81 -15.90 -22.99
C THR A 519 -4.26 -17.31 -23.04
N HIS A 520 -4.06 -17.83 -24.24
CA HIS A 520 -3.44 -19.13 -24.40
C HIS A 520 -2.27 -19.08 -25.38
N TRP A 521 -1.34 -20.00 -25.20
CA TRP A 521 -0.27 -20.24 -26.14
C TRP A 521 -0.02 -21.74 -26.28
N VAL A 522 0.27 -22.16 -27.51
CA VAL A 522 0.59 -23.54 -27.83
C VAL A 522 2.10 -23.62 -28.07
N ILE A 523 2.75 -24.62 -27.48
CA ILE A 523 4.18 -24.88 -27.70
C ILE A 523 4.36 -26.37 -27.98
N ALA A 524 5.16 -26.72 -28.99
CA ALA A 524 5.56 -28.10 -29.20
C ALA A 524 6.46 -28.57 -28.04
N SER A 525 6.11 -29.67 -27.40
CA SER A 525 6.90 -30.24 -26.32
C SER A 525 7.91 -31.25 -26.86
N ASP A 526 9.20 -30.91 -26.74
CA ASP A 526 10.31 -31.81 -27.11
C ASP A 526 10.56 -32.94 -26.10
N ARG A 527 9.94 -32.88 -24.91
CA ARG A 527 10.24 -33.78 -23.78
C ARG A 527 9.29 -34.97 -23.63
N PHE A 528 8.17 -34.97 -24.34
CA PHE A 528 7.16 -36.02 -24.24
C PHE A 528 7.01 -36.70 -25.60
N PHE A 529 7.40 -37.98 -25.67
CA PHE A 529 7.35 -38.80 -26.88
C PHE A 529 6.03 -39.59 -26.99
N ARG A 530 4.89 -38.92 -26.79
CA ARG A 530 3.59 -39.48 -27.15
C ARG A 530 3.03 -38.71 -28.33
N GLU A 531 2.75 -39.41 -29.42
CA GLU A 531 2.15 -38.81 -30.60
C GLU A 531 0.73 -38.33 -30.28
N ARG A 532 0.30 -37.21 -30.87
CA ARG A 532 -1.08 -36.71 -30.83
C ARG A 532 -1.64 -36.42 -29.43
N MET A 533 -0.81 -35.88 -28.53
CA MET A 533 -1.20 -35.52 -27.17
C MET A 533 -1.13 -34.01 -26.96
N VAL A 534 -2.16 -33.39 -26.39
CA VAL A 534 -2.07 -32.03 -25.84
C VAL A 534 -2.04 -32.08 -24.32
N LEU A 535 -1.01 -31.51 -23.71
CA LEU A 535 -0.88 -31.30 -22.28
C LEU A 535 -1.39 -29.91 -21.91
N ILE A 536 -2.33 -29.82 -20.98
CA ILE A 536 -2.82 -28.54 -20.47
C ILE A 536 -1.98 -28.10 -19.27
N GLN A 537 -1.34 -26.95 -19.40
CA GLN A 537 -0.70 -26.20 -18.33
C GLN A 537 -1.47 -24.93 -18.04
N VAL A 538 -1.43 -24.48 -16.80
CA VAL A 538 -2.06 -23.23 -16.39
C VAL A 538 -1.00 -22.31 -15.84
N ALA A 539 -0.92 -21.12 -16.38
CA ALA A 539 -0.07 -20.07 -15.89
C ALA A 539 -0.91 -19.09 -15.05
N VAL A 540 -0.65 -19.04 -13.75
CA VAL A 540 -1.33 -18.15 -12.80
C VAL A 540 -0.35 -17.13 -12.23
N LYS A 541 -0.76 -15.86 -12.13
CA LYS A 541 0.05 -14.82 -11.51
C LYS A 541 0.12 -15.02 -9.98
N MET A 542 1.33 -15.02 -9.44
CA MET A 542 1.69 -15.14 -8.02
C MET A 542 2.61 -13.98 -7.64
N GLY A 543 2.05 -12.88 -7.11
CA GLY A 543 2.83 -11.63 -6.98
C GLY A 543 3.29 -11.15 -8.35
N ASN A 544 4.59 -10.92 -8.52
CA ASN A 544 5.20 -10.56 -9.80
C ASN A 544 5.54 -11.76 -10.70
N GLU A 545 5.39 -13.00 -10.21
CA GLU A 545 5.83 -14.20 -10.93
C GLU A 545 4.65 -14.93 -11.59
N LEU A 546 4.87 -15.39 -12.82
CA LEU A 546 3.95 -16.31 -13.49
C LEU A 546 4.30 -17.75 -13.05
N THR A 547 3.41 -18.36 -12.27
CA THR A 547 3.58 -19.75 -11.81
C THR A 547 2.86 -20.71 -12.74
N LEU A 548 3.60 -21.69 -13.25
CA LEU A 548 3.05 -22.78 -14.04
C LEU A 548 2.53 -23.89 -13.11
N VAL A 549 1.24 -24.14 -13.18
CA VAL A 549 0.55 -25.26 -12.53
C VAL A 549 0.20 -26.27 -13.62
N THR A 550 0.89 -27.41 -13.61
CA THR A 550 0.49 -28.53 -14.48
C THR A 550 -0.77 -29.16 -13.90
N LEU A 551 -1.85 -29.15 -14.68
CA LEU A 551 -3.11 -29.74 -14.23
C LEU A 551 -3.07 -31.26 -14.41
N PRO A 552 -3.73 -32.03 -13.52
CA PRO A 552 -3.83 -33.47 -13.71
C PRO A 552 -4.60 -33.81 -14.99
N SER A 553 -3.88 -34.37 -15.97
CA SER A 553 -4.39 -35.23 -17.06
C SER A 553 -5.66 -34.75 -17.76
N VAL A 554 -5.67 -33.54 -18.30
CA VAL A 554 -6.49 -33.26 -19.49
C VAL A 554 -5.62 -33.56 -20.70
N THR A 555 -5.85 -34.72 -21.30
CA THR A 555 -5.24 -35.12 -22.56
C THR A 555 -6.29 -34.95 -23.64
N LEU A 556 -6.09 -33.99 -24.54
CA LEU A 556 -6.83 -33.98 -25.80
C LEU A 556 -6.08 -34.90 -26.76
N THR A 557 -6.72 -36.00 -27.13
CA THR A 557 -6.28 -36.85 -28.24
C THR A 557 -6.80 -36.24 -29.53
N LEU A 558 -5.88 -35.92 -30.44
CA LEU A 558 -6.20 -35.38 -31.75
C LEU A 558 -6.56 -36.55 -32.66
N GLU A 559 -7.84 -36.71 -32.99
CA GLU A 559 -8.29 -37.67 -33.99
C GLU A 559 -8.01 -37.12 -35.39
N ASN A 560 -7.39 -37.93 -36.24
CA ASN A 560 -7.15 -37.55 -37.61
C ASN A 560 -8.47 -37.76 -38.38
N PRO A 561 -9.00 -36.75 -39.09
CA PRO A 561 -10.24 -36.92 -39.85
C PRO A 561 -10.12 -38.00 -40.94
N GLU A 562 -8.91 -38.31 -41.39
CA GLU A 562 -8.64 -39.41 -42.33
C GLU A 562 -8.70 -40.81 -41.68
N ASP A 563 -8.57 -40.93 -40.36
CA ASP A 563 -8.62 -42.22 -39.65
C ASP A 563 -10.07 -42.67 -39.39
N SER A 564 -11.06 -41.77 -39.46
CA SER A 564 -12.49 -42.08 -39.28
C SER A 564 -13.18 -42.66 -40.52
N ASP A 565 -12.51 -42.70 -41.68
CA ASP A 565 -13.15 -43.05 -42.97
C ASP A 565 -12.95 -44.52 -43.40
N SER A 566 -12.58 -45.41 -42.46
CA SER A 566 -12.31 -46.83 -42.75
C SER A 566 -13.48 -47.80 -42.50
N GLY A 567 -14.69 -47.29 -42.26
CA GLY A 567 -15.87 -48.08 -41.91
C GLY A 567 -16.94 -48.17 -43.01
N THR A 568 -16.80 -49.15 -43.90
CA THR A 568 -17.87 -49.92 -44.56
C THR A 568 -19.25 -49.24 -44.73
N GLU A 569 -19.49 -48.72 -45.93
CA GLU A 569 -20.83 -48.52 -46.48
C GLU A 569 -21.57 -49.87 -46.58
N GLU A 570 -22.51 -50.14 -45.68
CA GLU A 570 -23.67 -50.99 -45.98
C GLU A 570 -24.91 -50.11 -46.03
N GLY A 571 -25.45 -49.99 -47.24
CA GLY A 571 -26.47 -49.02 -47.58
C GLY A 571 -27.90 -49.37 -47.17
N SER A 572 -28.72 -48.32 -47.16
CA SER A 572 -30.17 -48.24 -47.39
C SER A 572 -30.66 -47.02 -46.59
N GLY A 573 -31.56 -46.16 -47.05
CA GLY A 573 -32.33 -46.08 -48.28
C GLY A 573 -33.05 -44.73 -48.24
N VAL A 574 -33.34 -44.26 -49.45
CA VAL A 574 -34.21 -43.16 -49.87
C VAL A 574 -35.26 -42.69 -48.85
N GLY A 575 -35.31 -41.37 -48.65
CA GLY A 575 -36.42 -40.66 -48.02
C GLY A 575 -36.31 -39.16 -48.23
N GLU A 576 -36.75 -38.68 -49.40
CA GLU A 576 -36.97 -37.25 -49.68
C GLU A 576 -38.09 -36.73 -48.78
N GLY A 577 -37.81 -35.62 -48.09
CA GLY A 577 -38.77 -34.88 -47.27
C GLY A 577 -38.39 -33.42 -47.24
N GLU A 578 -39.03 -32.64 -48.10
CA GLU A 578 -39.05 -31.18 -48.07
C GLU A 578 -39.56 -30.72 -46.69
N CYS A 579 -38.84 -29.79 -46.04
CA CYS A 579 -39.41 -28.98 -44.97
C CYS A 579 -38.86 -27.56 -45.02
N GLU A 580 -39.83 -26.65 -45.02
CA GLU A 580 -39.77 -25.22 -45.16
C GLU A 580 -39.15 -24.53 -43.94
N GLY A 581 -38.52 -23.39 -44.20
CA GLY A 581 -38.71 -22.14 -43.45
C GLY A 581 -38.38 -22.13 -41.96
N SER A 582 -37.23 -21.55 -41.62
CA SER A 582 -37.10 -20.77 -40.38
C SER A 582 -36.30 -19.51 -40.67
N GLU A 583 -36.95 -18.37 -40.43
CA GLU A 583 -36.41 -17.02 -40.47
C GLU A 583 -35.30 -16.90 -39.41
N GLU A 584 -34.10 -16.53 -39.84
CA GLU A 584 -33.01 -16.11 -38.96
C GLU A 584 -33.14 -14.59 -38.75
N GLU A 585 -33.47 -14.21 -37.52
CA GLU A 585 -33.32 -12.83 -37.04
C GLU A 585 -31.84 -12.60 -36.73
N ASP A 586 -31.15 -11.95 -37.68
CA ASP A 586 -29.81 -11.38 -37.54
C ASP A 586 -29.86 -10.18 -36.58
N GLU A 587 -29.52 -10.38 -35.31
CA GLU A 587 -29.08 -9.32 -34.40
C GLU A 587 -27.55 -9.24 -34.45
N SER A 588 -27.04 -8.54 -35.44
CA SER A 588 -25.65 -8.07 -35.47
C SER A 588 -25.52 -6.87 -34.52
N GLU A 589 -25.05 -7.11 -33.30
CA GLU A 589 -24.53 -6.02 -32.46
C GLU A 589 -23.19 -5.55 -33.03
N ASP A 590 -23.13 -4.27 -33.40
CA ASP A 590 -21.95 -3.55 -33.86
C ASP A 590 -20.78 -3.66 -32.86
N GLU A 591 -19.77 -4.46 -33.19
CA GLU A 591 -18.41 -4.34 -32.64
C GLU A 591 -17.47 -3.92 -33.76
N ASP A 592 -17.19 -2.62 -33.87
CA ASP A 592 -15.98 -2.08 -34.52
C ASP A 592 -15.78 -0.60 -34.11
N GLU A 593 -15.28 -0.38 -32.89
CA GLU A 593 -14.48 0.84 -32.59
C GLU A 593 -13.07 0.39 -32.21
N VAL A 594 -12.24 0.22 -33.25
CA VAL A 594 -10.79 0.13 -33.14
C VAL A 594 -10.26 1.53 -32.84
N GLU A 595 -10.02 1.83 -31.56
CA GLU A 595 -9.18 2.96 -31.17
C GLU A 595 -7.71 2.56 -31.32
N GLU A 596 -7.09 2.98 -32.43
CA GLU A 596 -5.64 3.10 -32.54
C GLU A 596 -5.18 4.21 -31.59
N GLU A 597 -4.60 3.85 -30.44
CA GLU A 597 -3.87 4.82 -29.61
C GLU A 597 -2.39 4.91 -30.00
N ASP A 598 -2.02 6.15 -30.30
CA ASP A 598 -0.72 6.67 -30.74
C ASP A 598 0.48 6.19 -29.92
N GLN A 599 1.42 5.53 -30.60
CA GLN A 599 2.83 5.56 -30.25
C GLN A 599 3.52 6.71 -31.01
N ASN A 600 3.59 7.89 -30.39
CA ASN A 600 4.58 8.92 -30.76
C ASN A 600 4.79 9.93 -29.63
N VAL A 601 5.84 9.73 -28.82
CA VAL A 601 6.47 10.83 -28.08
C VAL A 601 7.93 10.93 -28.50
N ALA A 602 8.16 11.78 -29.49
CA ALA A 602 9.46 12.33 -29.79
C ALA A 602 9.67 13.63 -29.00
N VAL A 603 10.90 13.75 -28.51
CA VAL A 603 11.54 14.87 -27.82
C VAL A 603 11.37 16.21 -28.53
N ALA A 604 10.98 17.27 -27.81
CA ALA A 604 11.34 18.65 -28.14
C ALA A 604 11.33 19.60 -26.93
N HIS A 605 12.45 20.30 -26.75
CA HIS A 605 12.65 21.46 -25.88
C HIS A 605 11.88 22.71 -26.35
N ARG A 606 11.28 23.50 -25.42
CA ARG A 606 11.64 24.91 -25.10
C ARG A 606 10.53 25.68 -24.34
N ALA A 607 10.96 26.29 -23.23
CA ALA A 607 10.85 27.71 -22.81
C ALA A 607 9.57 28.55 -23.01
N GLY A 608 9.17 29.23 -21.91
CA GLY A 608 8.38 30.48 -21.85
C GLY A 608 6.88 30.28 -22.10
N ASP A 609 5.92 30.83 -21.37
CA ASP A 609 5.88 32.11 -20.67
C ASP A 609 4.76 32.09 -19.60
N ARG A 610 4.88 33.05 -18.67
CA ARG A 610 3.89 33.45 -17.67
C ARG A 610 2.55 33.87 -18.31
N VAL A 611 1.43 33.44 -17.71
CA VAL A 611 0.24 34.29 -17.56
C VAL A 611 -0.29 34.10 -16.13
N GLU A 612 -0.28 35.20 -15.39
CA GLU A 612 -1.02 35.39 -14.15
C GLU A 612 -2.51 35.52 -14.51
N GLU A 613 -3.37 34.72 -13.90
CA GLU A 613 -4.79 35.05 -13.84
C GLU A 613 -5.33 34.81 -12.44
N SER A 614 -5.63 35.93 -11.80
CA SER A 614 -6.34 36.11 -10.55
C SER A 614 -7.82 35.77 -10.73
N MET A 615 -8.37 34.91 -9.88
CA MET A 615 -9.80 34.93 -9.58
C MET A 615 -10.02 35.07 -8.08
N GLU A 616 -10.62 36.21 -7.74
CA GLU A 616 -11.17 36.54 -6.44
C GLU A 616 -12.43 35.71 -6.14
N ALA A 617 -12.70 35.64 -4.85
CA ALA A 617 -13.77 34.94 -4.17
C ALA A 617 -15.19 35.47 -4.50
N ASP A 618 -16.20 34.62 -4.35
CA ASP A 618 -17.31 34.84 -3.40
C ASP A 618 -18.31 33.68 -3.45
N GLY A 619 -18.82 33.27 -2.29
CA GLY A 619 -19.89 32.26 -2.22
C GLY A 619 -20.08 31.58 -0.87
N ILE A 620 -20.19 32.35 0.21
CA ILE A 620 -20.59 31.87 1.55
C ILE A 620 -22.09 31.52 1.51
N LEU A 621 -22.43 30.25 1.77
CA LEU A 621 -23.76 29.85 2.21
C LEU A 621 -23.68 29.17 3.58
N SER A 622 -24.13 29.94 4.57
CA SER A 622 -24.41 29.52 5.94
C SER A 622 -25.61 28.58 5.97
N LEU A 623 -25.46 27.41 6.61
CA LEU A 623 -26.59 26.59 7.04
C LEU A 623 -26.39 26.23 8.52
N GLU A 624 -27.14 26.94 9.35
CA GLU A 624 -27.34 26.67 10.77
C GLU A 624 -28.23 25.43 10.95
N GLY A 625 -27.91 24.65 12.00
CA GLY A 625 -28.93 24.00 12.82
C GLY A 625 -29.15 22.50 12.61
N ALA A 626 -28.63 21.69 13.54
CA ALA A 626 -29.45 20.83 14.39
C ALA A 626 -28.58 20.07 15.41
N HIS A 627 -28.64 20.53 16.67
CA HIS A 627 -28.25 19.77 17.85
C HIS A 627 -29.16 18.55 18.02
N LEU A 628 -28.60 17.37 18.19
CA LEU A 628 -29.27 16.26 18.89
C LEU A 628 -28.30 15.62 19.88
N ALA A 629 -28.65 15.78 21.15
CA ALA A 629 -28.00 15.22 22.31
C ALA A 629 -28.30 13.72 22.45
N TYR A 630 -27.32 12.94 22.87
CA TYR A 630 -27.54 11.71 23.64
C TYR A 630 -26.46 11.58 24.72
N GLY A 631 -26.88 11.72 25.98
CA GLY A 631 -26.20 11.14 27.15
C GLY A 631 -26.35 9.61 27.13
N THR A 632 -25.59 8.82 27.85
CA THR A 632 -24.82 9.01 29.10
C THR A 632 -23.60 8.10 29.10
#